data_AF-A0A4P5YW63-F1
#
_entry.id   AF-A0A4P5YW63-F1
#
_cell.length_a   1.000
_cell.length_b   1.000
_cell.length_c   1.000
_cell.angle_alpha   90.00
_cell.angle_beta   90.00
_cell.angle_gamma   90.00
#
_symmetry.space_group_name_H-M   'P 1'
#
loop_
_entity.id
_entity.type
_entity.pdbx_description
1 polymer ?
#
loop_
_entity_poly.entity_id
_entity_poly.type
_entity_poly.pdbx_seq_one_letter_code
_entity_poly.pdbx_strand_id
1 'polypeptide(L)'
;MVTLPQLQSLRPETLRLLLALAFTCLIGVVSPWQEVFHPDDEGFELMKSWLLERGFPLYSEIWSDQPPLHTLLLAAVFHVFGPSVAIARMVALGFAWLAFWALGELAACRQGTPAACLAMTALALAAGFTRIAASATIMLPAYALALVSIVLLRPRSRRREEAEHSSIAAVRLLTSAATGVIAGHWRLLLSGACFGLAMQIKFTPVLLLPVVAWELLRRNASDTAGERPANVRVRFRGLAIWAGGAALAFGSVLALFPAMTTELLWSPHFSPETRTAFASAPGPRALHAMLLADWDLVLLTAGGLMLAGCRKRAKSIPNSAVGGAHPPAGVAGCALASSSGEHAHVVKTPYDFVPRGFSARARKTAPEGGCAPHAASEFIPPLLLLVTAYGAHLWQRPFWGYYYLHLAVPLAWLAALTVCELARWVAEQRSRRTLLAGFALAVAVLIPWVVRLPERMERARNDLRTYHSDARSVLVEILRKHSGQWCFSSHPGIAFQAGVPVPPEAVVLSQKRLRLGLFANRDFIHCLETRKPGIVAFGGANSFGQPGASYLREHYEPLGEVAGFILHRRRPL
;
A
#
# COMPACT_ATOMS: atom_id res chain seq x y z
N MET A 1 13.87 1.38 27.95
CA MET A 1 14.64 0.62 26.94
C MET A 1 14.15 -0.82 26.97
N VAL A 2 13.63 -1.35 25.85
CA VAL A 2 13.27 -2.77 25.71
C VAL A 2 14.55 -3.54 25.38
N THR A 3 14.82 -4.65 26.07
CA THR A 3 16.05 -5.44 25.83
C THR A 3 15.86 -6.38 24.63
N LEU A 4 16.96 -6.73 23.93
CA LEU A 4 16.91 -7.66 22.79
C LEU A 4 16.22 -9.00 23.12
N PRO A 5 16.42 -9.62 24.31
CA PRO A 5 15.68 -10.83 24.70
C PRO A 5 14.16 -10.63 24.82
N GLN A 6 13.71 -9.45 25.26
CA GLN A 6 12.28 -9.12 25.32
C GLN A 6 11.67 -8.98 23.93
N LEU A 7 12.42 -8.48 22.94
CA LEU A 7 11.96 -8.43 21.55
C LEU A 7 11.87 -9.83 20.92
N GLN A 8 12.76 -10.74 21.31
CA GLN A 8 12.75 -12.13 20.83
C GLN A 8 11.57 -12.96 21.35
N SER A 9 10.98 -12.58 22.50
CA SER A 9 9.80 -13.25 23.04
C SER A 9 8.47 -12.79 22.43
N LEU A 10 8.48 -11.67 21.69
CA LEU A 10 7.29 -11.17 21.02
C LEU A 10 6.86 -12.11 19.90
N ARG A 11 5.54 -12.27 19.75
CA ARG A 11 4.99 -12.96 18.58
C ARG A 11 5.41 -12.21 17.31
N PRO A 12 5.80 -12.90 16.24
CA PRO A 12 6.24 -12.26 15.00
C PRO A 12 5.24 -11.24 14.44
N GLU A 13 3.93 -11.48 14.59
CA GLU A 13 2.88 -10.54 14.18
C GLU A 13 2.92 -9.25 14.98
N THR A 14 3.08 -9.35 16.30
CA THR A 14 3.17 -8.20 17.20
C THR A 14 4.39 -7.36 16.85
N LEU A 15 5.53 -8.02 16.60
CA LEU A 15 6.74 -7.33 16.18
C LEU A 15 6.52 -6.55 14.86
N ARG A 16 5.87 -7.15 13.86
CA ARG A 16 5.58 -6.47 12.59
C ARG A 16 4.62 -5.28 12.77
N LEU A 17 3.62 -5.42 13.64
CA LEU A 17 2.71 -4.33 13.98
C LEU A 17 3.46 -3.14 14.61
N LEU A 18 4.37 -3.42 15.55
CA LEU A 18 5.21 -2.42 16.20
C LEU A 18 6.19 -1.76 15.24
N LEU A 19 6.78 -2.54 14.32
CA LEU A 19 7.65 -1.99 13.27
C LEU A 19 6.88 -1.07 12.33
N ALA A 20 5.70 -1.48 11.86
CA ALA A 20 4.85 -0.62 11.04
C ALA A 20 4.50 0.69 11.76
N LEU A 21 4.23 0.60 13.08
CA LEU A 21 3.97 1.78 13.90
C LEU A 21 5.22 2.66 14.00
N ALA A 22 6.40 2.08 14.23
CA ALA A 22 7.66 2.82 14.31
C ALA A 22 7.99 3.58 13.01
N PHE A 23 7.84 2.95 11.84
CA PHE A 23 8.00 3.63 10.55
C PHE A 23 7.02 4.80 10.38
N THR A 24 5.77 4.58 10.76
CA THR A 24 4.72 5.62 10.67
C THR A 24 5.02 6.79 11.61
N CYS A 25 5.39 6.51 12.86
CA CYS A 25 5.78 7.53 13.83
C CYS A 25 7.00 8.33 13.34
N LEU A 26 7.98 7.66 12.74
CA LEU A 26 9.15 8.34 12.16
C LEU A 26 8.73 9.35 11.09
N ILE A 27 7.85 8.96 10.16
CA ILE A 27 7.29 9.88 9.16
C ILE A 27 6.53 11.02 9.84
N GLY A 28 5.69 10.71 10.84
CA GLY A 28 4.93 11.71 11.59
C GLY A 28 5.80 12.76 12.29
N VAL A 29 6.92 12.35 12.91
CA VAL A 29 7.85 13.28 13.60
C VAL A 29 8.42 14.33 12.65
N VAL A 30 8.69 13.96 11.40
CA VAL A 30 9.26 14.87 10.39
C VAL A 30 8.22 15.48 9.44
N SER A 31 6.93 15.20 9.65
CA SER A 31 5.84 15.70 8.79
C SER A 31 5.45 17.15 9.14
N PRO A 32 5.11 18.00 8.15
CA PRO A 32 4.77 19.41 8.39
C PRO A 32 3.29 19.60 8.80
N TRP A 33 2.96 19.40 10.06
CA TRP A 33 1.57 19.27 10.56
C TRP A 33 0.58 20.41 10.26
N GLN A 34 1.05 21.64 10.04
CA GLN A 34 0.18 22.81 9.86
C GLN A 34 0.02 23.22 8.39
N GLU A 35 0.86 22.67 7.52
CA GLU A 35 1.01 23.17 6.15
C GLU A 35 0.49 22.21 5.11
N VAL A 36 -0.45 22.67 4.27
CA VAL A 36 -0.96 21.87 3.15
C VAL A 36 0.16 21.67 2.12
N PHE A 37 0.36 20.43 1.70
CA PHE A 37 1.25 20.09 0.60
C PHE A 37 0.69 20.66 -0.70
N HIS A 38 1.55 21.34 -1.45
CA HIS A 38 1.21 21.93 -2.73
C HIS A 38 2.21 21.44 -3.78
N PRO A 39 1.79 21.13 -5.02
CA PRO A 39 0.44 21.24 -5.60
C PRO A 39 -0.41 19.95 -5.48
N ASP A 40 -0.38 19.25 -4.34
CA ASP A 40 -1.11 17.98 -4.21
C ASP A 40 -2.62 18.17 -4.03
N ASP A 41 -3.38 17.10 -4.28
CA ASP A 41 -4.84 17.06 -4.12
C ASP A 41 -5.30 17.17 -2.64
N GLU A 42 -4.37 17.30 -1.68
CA GLU A 42 -4.65 17.41 -0.24
C GLU A 42 -5.64 18.54 0.07
N GLY A 43 -5.42 19.72 -0.53
CA GLY A 43 -6.30 20.87 -0.31
C GLY A 43 -7.76 20.62 -0.72
N PHE A 44 -7.98 19.83 -1.79
CA PHE A 44 -9.32 19.47 -2.23
C PHE A 44 -10.01 18.56 -1.20
N GLU A 45 -9.29 17.56 -0.67
CA GLU A 45 -9.85 16.63 0.30
C GLU A 45 -10.17 17.31 1.63
N LEU A 46 -9.29 18.20 2.10
CA LEU A 46 -9.52 18.99 3.32
C LEU A 46 -10.78 19.86 3.19
N MET A 47 -10.86 20.68 2.14
CA MET A 47 -11.95 21.64 2.01
C MET A 47 -13.29 20.95 1.67
N LYS A 48 -13.30 19.91 0.82
CA LYS A 48 -14.52 19.13 0.56
C LYS A 48 -15.10 18.56 1.85
N SER A 49 -14.24 17.94 2.66
CA SER A 49 -14.67 17.27 3.89
C SER A 49 -15.15 18.26 4.93
N TRP A 50 -14.54 19.45 5.00
CA TRP A 50 -15.01 20.52 5.87
C TRP A 50 -16.33 21.13 5.42
N LEU A 51 -16.54 21.33 4.11
CA LEU A 51 -17.83 21.78 3.60
C LEU A 51 -18.93 20.73 3.85
N LEU A 52 -18.62 19.45 3.67
CA LEU A 52 -19.56 18.37 3.99
C LEU A 52 -19.93 18.37 5.47
N GLU A 53 -18.95 18.55 6.37
CA GLU A 53 -19.18 18.68 7.80
C GLU A 53 -20.09 19.88 8.14
N ARG A 54 -19.99 20.97 7.39
CA ARG A 54 -20.85 22.16 7.52
C ARG A 54 -22.24 22.03 6.90
N GLY A 55 -22.60 20.83 6.41
CA GLY A 55 -23.92 20.54 5.88
C GLY A 55 -24.09 20.77 4.37
N PHE A 56 -23.02 21.04 3.62
CA PHE A 56 -23.12 21.13 2.17
C PHE A 56 -23.16 19.73 1.54
N PRO A 57 -24.22 19.36 0.80
CA PRO A 57 -24.41 18.02 0.29
C PRO A 57 -23.40 17.68 -0.84
N LEU A 58 -22.78 16.50 -0.71
CA LEU A 58 -21.84 15.96 -1.69
C LEU A 58 -22.56 15.57 -2.99
N TYR A 59 -21.92 15.85 -4.13
CA TYR A 59 -22.39 15.61 -5.50
C TYR A 59 -23.50 16.54 -6.01
N SER A 60 -24.26 17.21 -5.14
CA SER A 60 -25.22 18.25 -5.55
C SER A 60 -24.67 19.67 -5.41
N GLU A 61 -24.06 20.01 -4.26
CA GLU A 61 -23.41 21.31 -4.07
C GLU A 61 -21.88 21.20 -4.16
N ILE A 62 -21.31 20.16 -3.53
CA ILE A 62 -19.88 19.87 -3.61
C ILE A 62 -19.62 18.96 -4.81
N TRP A 63 -18.97 19.47 -5.84
CA TRP A 63 -18.55 18.62 -6.96
C TRP A 63 -17.39 17.70 -6.57
N SER A 64 -17.47 16.42 -6.95
CA SER A 64 -16.39 15.45 -6.78
C SER A 64 -16.51 14.34 -7.83
N ASP A 65 -15.40 14.02 -8.52
CA ASP A 65 -15.28 12.88 -9.44
C ASP A 65 -14.73 11.62 -8.74
N GLN A 66 -14.66 11.65 -7.40
CA GLN A 66 -14.19 10.54 -6.57
C GLN A 66 -15.33 9.97 -5.71
N PRO A 67 -15.30 8.66 -5.40
CA PRO A 67 -16.18 8.04 -4.41
C PRO A 67 -16.09 8.69 -3.01
N PRO A 68 -17.13 8.56 -2.16
CA PRO A 68 -17.35 9.48 -1.05
C PRO A 68 -16.67 9.10 0.27
N LEU A 69 -16.18 7.86 0.42
CA LEU A 69 -15.87 7.30 1.74
C LEU A 69 -14.77 8.07 2.47
N HIS A 70 -13.74 8.54 1.77
CA HIS A 70 -12.67 9.32 2.38
C HIS A 70 -13.15 10.71 2.82
N THR A 71 -13.95 11.38 1.98
CA THR A 71 -14.55 12.67 2.34
C THR A 71 -15.48 12.55 3.54
N LEU A 72 -16.28 11.48 3.61
CA LEU A 72 -17.11 11.15 4.77
C LEU A 72 -16.28 10.91 6.03
N LEU A 73 -15.21 10.11 5.91
CA LEU A 73 -14.33 9.81 7.03
C LEU A 73 -13.70 11.09 7.60
N LEU A 74 -13.15 11.94 6.74
CA LEU A 74 -12.56 13.21 7.17
C LEU A 74 -13.60 14.17 7.74
N ALA A 75 -14.80 14.25 7.15
CA ALA A 75 -15.88 15.07 7.69
C ALA A 75 -16.29 14.63 9.11
N ALA A 76 -16.42 13.31 9.32
CA ALA A 76 -16.71 12.76 10.65
C ALA A 76 -15.59 13.06 11.67
N VAL A 77 -14.33 12.98 11.24
CA VAL A 77 -13.18 13.30 12.10
C VAL A 77 -13.12 14.81 12.40
N PHE A 78 -13.40 15.68 11.42
CA PHE A 78 -13.49 17.13 11.63
C PHE A 78 -14.64 17.52 12.54
N HIS A 79 -15.77 16.81 12.48
CA HIS A 79 -16.87 17.03 13.40
C HIS A 79 -16.47 16.79 14.87
N VAL A 80 -15.63 15.76 15.12
CA VAL A 80 -15.20 15.40 16.48
C VAL A 80 -14.03 16.24 16.98
N PHE A 81 -13.04 16.52 16.13
CA PHE A 81 -11.76 17.12 16.56
C PHE A 81 -11.54 18.55 16.03
N GLY A 82 -12.47 19.06 15.23
CA GLY A 82 -12.32 20.32 14.49
C GLY A 82 -11.52 20.17 13.18
N PRO A 83 -11.76 21.05 12.20
CA PRO A 83 -11.06 21.05 10.92
C PRO A 83 -9.62 21.53 11.11
N SER A 84 -8.64 20.65 10.84
CA SER A 84 -7.24 21.05 10.73
C SER A 84 -6.44 20.11 9.82
N VAL A 85 -5.34 20.62 9.28
CA VAL A 85 -4.40 19.84 8.46
C VAL A 85 -3.83 18.69 9.29
N ALA A 86 -3.47 18.97 10.55
CA ALA A 86 -2.87 17.99 11.44
C ALA A 86 -3.78 16.78 11.66
N ILE A 87 -5.06 17.02 11.95
CA ILE A 87 -6.06 15.97 12.18
C ILE A 87 -6.25 15.11 10.92
N ALA A 88 -6.37 15.71 9.75
CA ALA A 88 -6.49 14.95 8.51
C ALA A 88 -5.25 14.08 8.22
N ARG A 89 -4.05 14.57 8.59
CA ARG A 89 -2.81 13.80 8.44
C ARG A 89 -2.64 12.69 9.46
N MET A 90 -3.21 12.82 10.66
CA MET A 90 -3.29 11.70 11.60
C MET A 90 -4.09 10.54 10.98
N VAL A 91 -5.18 10.85 10.26
CA VAL A 91 -5.94 9.85 9.50
C VAL A 91 -5.07 9.22 8.41
N ALA A 92 -4.36 10.03 7.62
CA ALA A 92 -3.45 9.54 6.57
C ALA A 92 -2.34 8.63 7.13
N LEU A 93 -1.71 9.02 8.24
CA LEU A 93 -0.69 8.21 8.93
C LEU A 93 -1.28 6.91 9.49
N GLY A 94 -2.53 6.91 9.96
CA GLY A 94 -3.25 5.68 10.32
C GLY A 94 -3.34 4.70 9.15
N PHE A 95 -3.61 5.18 7.94
CA PHE A 95 -3.58 4.34 6.73
C PHE A 95 -2.17 3.98 6.28
N ALA A 96 -1.16 4.85 6.48
CA ALA A 96 0.24 4.50 6.25
C ALA A 96 0.69 3.34 7.15
N TRP A 97 0.30 3.36 8.42
CA TRP A 97 0.51 2.25 9.35
C TRP A 97 -0.14 0.96 8.86
N LEU A 98 -1.40 1.01 8.42
CA LEU A 98 -2.09 -0.14 7.83
C LEU A 98 -1.39 -0.66 6.58
N ALA A 99 -0.90 0.22 5.70
CA ALA A 99 -0.17 -0.15 4.50
C ALA A 99 1.16 -0.84 4.83
N PHE A 100 1.95 -0.29 5.76
CA PHE A 100 3.19 -0.91 6.24
C PHE A 100 2.92 -2.27 6.87
N TRP A 101 1.94 -2.35 7.76
CA TRP A 101 1.57 -3.61 8.39
C TRP A 101 1.15 -4.65 7.35
N ALA A 102 0.27 -4.28 6.41
CA ALA A 102 -0.22 -5.20 5.39
C ALA A 102 0.91 -5.67 4.46
N LEU A 103 1.79 -4.78 4.01
CA LEU A 103 2.98 -5.15 3.22
C LEU A 103 3.91 -6.07 4.02
N GLY A 104 4.23 -5.69 5.27
CA GLY A 104 5.09 -6.49 6.13
C GLY A 104 4.52 -7.88 6.37
N GLU A 105 3.22 -7.98 6.57
CA GLU A 105 2.50 -9.25 6.65
C GLU A 105 2.62 -10.07 5.36
N LEU A 106 2.34 -9.47 4.20
CA LEU A 106 2.41 -10.12 2.89
C LEU A 106 3.82 -10.63 2.54
N ALA A 107 4.86 -9.89 2.94
CA ALA A 107 6.26 -10.30 2.81
C ALA A 107 6.63 -11.41 3.81
N ALA A 108 6.24 -11.26 5.09
CA ALA A 108 6.57 -12.24 6.13
C ALA A 108 5.94 -13.60 5.93
N CYS A 109 4.72 -13.68 5.39
CA CYS A 109 4.11 -14.99 5.15
C CYS A 109 4.82 -15.81 4.05
N ARG A 110 5.77 -15.19 3.33
CA ARG A 110 6.57 -15.86 2.29
C ARG A 110 7.97 -16.16 2.79
N GLN A 111 8.66 -15.17 3.36
CA GLN A 111 10.08 -15.31 3.73
C GLN A 111 10.40 -14.85 5.18
N GLY A 112 9.39 -14.75 6.04
CA GLY A 112 9.56 -14.44 7.45
C GLY A 112 9.80 -12.97 7.76
N THR A 113 10.02 -12.67 9.04
CA THR A 113 10.15 -11.30 9.56
C THR A 113 11.25 -10.46 8.87
N PRO A 114 12.43 -11.00 8.49
CA PRO A 114 13.44 -10.20 7.78
C PRO A 114 12.90 -9.60 6.46
N ALA A 115 12.14 -10.36 5.69
CA ALA A 115 11.52 -9.87 4.46
C ALA A 115 10.49 -8.76 4.75
N ALA A 116 9.75 -8.84 5.85
CA ALA A 116 8.85 -7.77 6.27
C ALA A 116 9.60 -6.47 6.57
N CYS A 117 10.67 -6.56 7.37
CA CYS A 117 11.49 -5.39 7.70
C CYS A 117 12.05 -4.75 6.43
N LEU A 118 12.64 -5.55 5.54
CA LEU A 118 13.20 -5.06 4.28
C LEU A 118 12.14 -4.44 3.37
N ALA A 119 10.95 -5.03 3.27
CA ALA A 119 9.87 -4.48 2.44
C ALA A 119 9.36 -3.14 2.99
N MET A 120 9.18 -3.04 4.31
CA MET A 120 8.78 -1.79 4.95
C MET A 120 9.86 -0.71 4.81
N THR A 121 11.14 -1.04 5.03
CA THR A 121 12.26 -0.11 4.81
C THR A 121 12.33 0.36 3.36
N ALA A 122 12.23 -0.58 2.40
CA ALA A 122 12.27 -0.25 0.98
C ALA A 122 11.10 0.67 0.57
N LEU A 123 9.90 0.44 1.11
CA LEU A 123 8.74 1.30 0.87
C LEU A 123 8.91 2.69 1.51
N ALA A 124 9.38 2.75 2.76
CA ALA A 124 9.60 4.01 3.47
C ALA A 124 10.62 4.91 2.76
N LEU A 125 11.56 4.31 2.02
CA LEU A 125 12.59 5.00 1.26
C LEU A 125 12.26 5.17 -0.23
N ALA A 126 11.12 4.66 -0.70
CA ALA A 126 10.68 4.78 -2.09
C ALA A 126 10.32 6.23 -2.42
N ALA A 127 10.59 6.66 -3.66
CA ALA A 127 10.37 8.03 -4.08
C ALA A 127 8.90 8.46 -3.89
N GLY A 128 8.67 9.62 -3.26
CA GLY A 128 7.33 10.17 -3.05
C GLY A 128 6.47 9.44 -2.00
N PHE A 129 6.88 8.28 -1.49
CA PHE A 129 6.05 7.53 -0.52
C PHE A 129 5.86 8.31 0.78
N THR A 130 6.91 8.93 1.34
CA THR A 130 6.79 9.69 2.59
C THR A 130 5.83 10.86 2.46
N ARG A 131 5.86 11.59 1.34
CA ARG A 131 4.91 12.65 1.04
C ARG A 131 3.48 12.13 0.93
N ILE A 132 3.27 11.01 0.22
CA ILE A 132 1.95 10.37 0.11
C ILE A 132 1.45 9.91 1.49
N ALA A 133 2.34 9.36 2.34
CA ALA A 133 2.02 8.90 3.69
C ALA A 133 1.67 10.04 4.65
N ALA A 134 2.31 11.19 4.47
CA ALA A 134 2.08 12.38 5.27
C ALA A 134 0.95 13.27 4.73
N SER A 135 0.45 13.03 3.51
CA SER A 135 -0.55 13.87 2.85
C SER A 135 -1.95 13.28 3.01
N ALA A 136 -2.95 14.10 3.34
CA ALA A 136 -4.35 13.69 3.45
C ALA A 136 -5.05 13.47 2.08
N THR A 137 -4.40 12.71 1.20
CA THR A 137 -4.92 12.32 -0.13
C THR A 137 -5.56 10.95 -0.10
N ILE A 138 -6.51 10.71 -1.01
CA ILE A 138 -7.32 9.48 -1.03
C ILE A 138 -6.57 8.20 -1.44
N MET A 139 -5.40 8.33 -2.06
CA MET A 139 -4.80 7.21 -2.79
C MET A 139 -4.16 6.17 -1.86
N LEU A 140 -3.46 6.58 -0.81
CA LEU A 140 -2.92 5.65 0.18
C LEU A 140 -4.00 4.96 1.02
N PRO A 141 -5.04 5.65 1.54
CA PRO A 141 -6.16 4.99 2.23
C PRO A 141 -6.83 3.90 1.39
N ALA A 142 -7.13 4.16 0.12
CA ALA A 142 -7.69 3.16 -0.79
C ALA A 142 -6.76 1.95 -0.93
N TYR A 143 -5.47 2.20 -1.18
CA TYR A 143 -4.50 1.13 -1.40
C TYR A 143 -4.23 0.30 -0.14
N ALA A 144 -4.17 0.94 1.03
CA ALA A 144 -3.99 0.29 2.32
C ALA A 144 -5.13 -0.71 2.60
N LEU A 145 -6.40 -0.30 2.46
CA LEU A 145 -7.55 -1.19 2.63
C LEU A 145 -7.55 -2.35 1.63
N ALA A 146 -7.11 -2.11 0.40
CA ALA A 146 -6.97 -3.14 -0.62
C ALA A 146 -5.87 -4.17 -0.26
N LEU A 147 -4.74 -3.75 0.31
CA LEU A 147 -3.71 -4.66 0.82
C LEU A 147 -4.21 -5.47 2.04
N VAL A 148 -4.97 -4.83 2.93
CA VAL A 148 -5.63 -5.51 4.07
C VAL A 148 -6.60 -6.59 3.56
N SER A 149 -7.36 -6.31 2.50
CA SER A 149 -8.21 -7.30 1.84
C SER A 149 -7.42 -8.55 1.42
N ILE A 150 -6.25 -8.38 0.78
CA ILE A 150 -5.38 -9.50 0.38
C ILE A 150 -4.83 -10.23 1.61
N VAL A 151 -4.41 -9.49 2.65
CA VAL A 151 -3.92 -10.08 3.91
C VAL A 151 -4.96 -11.01 4.53
N LEU A 152 -6.24 -10.64 4.50
CA LEU A 152 -7.34 -11.40 5.06
C LEU A 152 -7.64 -12.70 4.29
N LEU A 153 -7.35 -12.76 2.98
CA LEU A 153 -7.54 -13.95 2.15
C LEU A 153 -6.59 -15.10 2.50
N ARG A 154 -5.43 -14.78 3.09
CA ARG A 154 -4.37 -15.76 3.34
C ARG A 154 -4.86 -16.93 4.23
N PRO A 155 -4.58 -18.19 3.84
CA PRO A 155 -4.88 -19.33 4.70
C PRO A 155 -4.09 -19.23 6.01
N ARG A 156 -4.75 -19.47 7.15
CA ARG A 156 -4.08 -19.60 8.46
C ARG A 156 -4.04 -21.07 8.85
N SER A 157 -3.07 -21.44 9.69
CA SER A 157 -3.00 -22.81 10.21
C SER A 157 -4.27 -23.14 11.00
N ARG A 158 -4.79 -24.36 10.81
CA ARG A 158 -6.05 -24.85 11.41
C ARG A 158 -6.11 -24.67 12.93
N ARG A 159 -5.02 -24.97 13.65
CA ARG A 159 -4.90 -24.72 15.11
C ARG A 159 -5.11 -23.26 15.50
N ARG A 160 -4.71 -22.33 14.63
CA ARG A 160 -4.82 -20.89 14.90
C ARG A 160 -6.23 -20.38 14.63
N GLU A 161 -6.89 -20.94 13.61
CA GLU A 161 -8.30 -20.69 13.37
C GLU A 161 -9.14 -21.22 14.53
N GLU A 162 -8.86 -22.41 15.06
CA GLU A 162 -9.57 -22.95 16.23
C GLU A 162 -9.44 -22.04 17.47
N ALA A 163 -8.24 -21.49 17.71
CA ALA A 163 -8.02 -20.53 18.80
C ALA A 163 -8.76 -19.19 18.61
N GLU A 164 -8.75 -18.62 17.40
CA GLU A 164 -9.52 -17.40 17.10
C GLU A 164 -11.04 -17.64 17.20
N HIS A 165 -11.53 -18.79 16.73
CA HIS A 165 -12.93 -19.17 16.87
C HIS A 165 -13.37 -19.30 18.33
N SER A 166 -12.45 -19.64 19.22
CA SER A 166 -12.70 -19.73 20.67
C SER A 166 -12.85 -18.33 21.29
N SER A 167 -12.07 -17.36 20.83
CA SER A 167 -12.19 -15.95 21.26
C SER A 167 -13.45 -15.25 20.73
N ILE A 168 -13.96 -15.67 19.56
CA ILE A 168 -15.17 -15.10 18.92
C ILE A 168 -16.46 -15.79 19.42
N ALA A 169 -16.36 -16.75 20.35
CA ALA A 169 -17.52 -17.47 20.90
C ALA A 169 -18.61 -16.55 21.48
N ALA A 170 -18.23 -15.38 22.02
CA ALA A 170 -19.18 -14.37 22.50
C ALA A 170 -20.05 -13.76 21.39
N VAL A 171 -19.51 -13.58 20.17
CA VAL A 171 -20.26 -13.06 19.00
C VAL A 171 -21.17 -14.15 18.40
N ARG A 172 -20.74 -15.42 18.49
CA ARG A 172 -21.56 -16.57 18.06
C ARG A 172 -22.83 -16.74 18.89
N LEU A 173 -22.80 -16.37 20.17
CA LEU A 173 -23.96 -16.48 21.06
C LEU A 173 -25.13 -15.57 20.63
N LEU A 174 -24.84 -14.46 19.94
CA LEU A 174 -25.84 -13.45 19.54
C LEU A 174 -26.54 -13.74 18.20
N THR A 175 -26.15 -14.77 17.44
CA THR A 175 -26.48 -14.84 16.00
C THR A 175 -26.85 -16.24 15.48
N SER A 176 -27.38 -17.11 16.33
CA SER A 176 -27.30 -18.58 16.23
C SER A 176 -28.10 -19.35 15.15
N ALA A 177 -28.76 -18.73 14.17
CA ALA A 177 -29.43 -19.50 13.08
C ALA A 177 -28.91 -19.20 11.66
N ALA A 178 -28.51 -17.95 11.36
CA ALA A 178 -27.96 -17.58 10.05
C ALA A 178 -26.42 -17.69 9.98
N THR A 179 -25.74 -17.90 11.12
CA THR A 179 -24.27 -17.73 11.23
C THR A 179 -23.42 -18.96 11.08
N GLY A 180 -23.98 -20.18 10.97
CA GLY A 180 -23.15 -21.36 10.69
C GLY A 180 -22.31 -21.20 9.41
N VAL A 181 -22.88 -20.56 8.39
CA VAL A 181 -22.18 -20.24 7.14
C VAL A 181 -21.24 -19.04 7.29
N ILE A 182 -21.65 -18.00 8.02
CA ILE A 182 -20.87 -16.76 8.21
C ILE A 182 -19.65 -17.03 9.10
N ALA A 183 -19.78 -17.86 10.13
CA ALA A 183 -18.73 -18.16 11.10
C ALA A 183 -17.53 -18.89 10.46
N GLY A 184 -17.73 -19.64 9.37
CA GLY A 184 -16.64 -20.27 8.61
C GLY A 184 -16.02 -19.38 7.52
N HIS A 185 -16.71 -18.31 7.11
CA HIS A 185 -16.31 -17.50 5.96
C HIS A 185 -16.17 -16.00 6.26
N TRP A 186 -16.25 -15.58 7.53
CA TRP A 186 -16.22 -14.18 7.93
C TRP A 186 -14.97 -13.44 7.41
N ARG A 187 -13.82 -14.13 7.31
CA ARG A 187 -12.59 -13.55 6.74
C ARG A 187 -12.71 -13.24 5.25
N LEU A 188 -13.40 -14.10 4.48
CA LEU A 188 -13.68 -13.84 3.07
C LEU A 188 -14.65 -12.67 2.91
N LEU A 189 -15.70 -12.65 3.73
CA LEU A 189 -16.67 -11.55 3.75
C LEU A 189 -16.00 -10.22 4.13
N LEU A 190 -15.18 -10.21 5.19
CA LEU A 190 -14.44 -9.03 5.64
C LEU A 190 -13.38 -8.61 4.61
N SER A 191 -12.69 -9.55 3.98
CA SER A 191 -11.77 -9.26 2.87
C SER A 191 -12.51 -8.58 1.71
N GLY A 192 -13.67 -9.12 1.32
CA GLY A 192 -14.54 -8.50 0.32
C GLY A 192 -14.95 -7.09 0.73
N ALA A 193 -15.45 -6.94 1.96
CA ALA A 193 -15.88 -5.65 2.50
C ALA A 193 -14.74 -4.61 2.51
N CYS A 194 -13.54 -4.96 2.97
CA CYS A 194 -12.36 -4.08 2.89
C CYS A 194 -12.06 -3.65 1.45
N PHE A 195 -12.19 -4.55 0.47
CA PHE A 195 -12.01 -4.21 -0.94
C PHE A 195 -13.12 -3.30 -1.48
N GLY A 196 -14.38 -3.53 -1.10
CA GLY A 196 -15.51 -2.67 -1.43
C GLY A 196 -15.35 -1.27 -0.87
N LEU A 197 -14.92 -1.15 0.39
CA LEU A 197 -14.59 0.14 1.02
C LEU A 197 -13.40 0.83 0.35
N ALA A 198 -12.35 0.08 -0.02
CA ALA A 198 -11.23 0.62 -0.79
C ALA A 198 -11.70 1.25 -2.11
N MET A 199 -12.60 0.56 -2.83
CA MET A 199 -13.22 1.05 -4.06
C MET A 199 -14.10 2.29 -3.84
N GLN A 200 -14.68 2.46 -2.64
CA GLN A 200 -15.41 3.66 -2.23
C GLN A 200 -14.53 4.82 -1.75
N ILE A 201 -13.22 4.63 -1.67
CA ILE A 201 -12.26 5.73 -1.55
C ILE A 201 -11.74 6.13 -2.92
N LYS A 202 -11.35 5.15 -3.75
CA LYS A 202 -10.85 5.35 -5.11
C LYS A 202 -11.04 4.07 -5.90
N PHE A 203 -11.20 4.13 -7.22
CA PHE A 203 -11.33 2.92 -8.05
C PHE A 203 -10.01 2.22 -8.41
N THR A 204 -8.86 2.80 -8.09
CA THR A 204 -7.55 2.19 -8.39
C THR A 204 -7.27 0.84 -7.69
N PRO A 205 -7.89 0.45 -6.56
CA PRO A 205 -7.81 -0.89 -6.01
C PRO A 205 -8.18 -2.01 -6.99
N VAL A 206 -8.94 -1.72 -8.05
CA VAL A 206 -9.23 -2.69 -9.12
C VAL A 206 -7.97 -3.33 -9.70
N LEU A 207 -6.82 -2.62 -9.66
CA LEU A 207 -5.53 -3.12 -10.11
C LEU A 207 -5.01 -4.31 -9.29
N LEU A 208 -5.55 -4.54 -8.09
CA LEU A 208 -5.18 -5.65 -7.20
C LEU A 208 -6.03 -6.90 -7.43
N LEU A 209 -7.08 -6.84 -8.27
CA LEU A 209 -7.96 -7.99 -8.53
C LEU A 209 -7.20 -9.25 -9.01
N PRO A 210 -6.16 -9.17 -9.87
CA PRO A 210 -5.40 -10.37 -10.24
C PRO A 210 -4.73 -11.06 -9.05
N VAL A 211 -4.25 -10.29 -8.06
CA VAL A 211 -3.66 -10.82 -6.83
C VAL A 211 -4.73 -11.41 -5.90
N VAL A 212 -5.87 -10.73 -5.77
CA VAL A 212 -7.04 -11.25 -5.04
C VAL A 212 -7.49 -12.59 -5.63
N ALA A 213 -7.64 -12.67 -6.96
CA ALA A 213 -8.02 -13.89 -7.66
C ALA A 213 -6.99 -15.00 -7.42
N TRP A 214 -5.69 -14.68 -7.49
CA TRP A 214 -4.62 -15.63 -7.18
C TRP A 214 -4.70 -16.18 -5.74
N GLU A 215 -4.89 -15.32 -4.74
CA GLU A 215 -4.99 -15.75 -3.34
C GLU A 215 -6.27 -16.57 -3.07
N LEU A 216 -7.40 -16.23 -3.69
CA LEU A 216 -8.63 -17.02 -3.64
C LEU A 216 -8.44 -18.41 -4.26
N LEU A 217 -7.77 -18.50 -5.42
CA LEU A 217 -7.47 -19.78 -6.07
C LEU A 217 -6.53 -20.65 -5.22
N ARG A 218 -5.50 -20.05 -4.62
CA ARG A 218 -4.56 -20.75 -3.73
C ARG A 218 -5.20 -21.26 -2.45
N ARG A 219 -6.03 -20.46 -1.80
CA ARG A 219 -6.73 -20.85 -0.56
C ARG A 219 -7.54 -22.13 -0.76
N ASN A 220 -8.26 -22.22 -1.88
CA ASN A 220 -9.06 -23.39 -2.19
C ASN A 220 -8.21 -24.64 -2.52
N ALA A 221 -6.95 -24.47 -2.92
CA ALA A 221 -6.05 -25.59 -3.20
C ALA A 221 -5.45 -26.19 -1.92
N SER A 222 -5.16 -25.37 -0.91
CA SER A 222 -4.62 -25.84 0.38
C SER A 222 -5.60 -26.69 1.17
N ASP A 223 -6.90 -26.38 1.10
CA ASP A 223 -7.94 -27.12 1.83
C ASP A 223 -8.13 -28.55 1.29
N THR A 224 -7.68 -28.83 0.06
CA THR A 224 -7.89 -30.10 -0.64
C THR A 224 -6.64 -30.97 -0.80
N ALA A 225 -5.53 -30.61 -0.14
CA ALA A 225 -4.25 -31.29 -0.31
C ALA A 225 -4.23 -32.78 0.13
N GLY A 226 -5.33 -33.34 0.62
CA GLY A 226 -5.47 -34.77 0.96
C GLY A 226 -6.56 -35.54 0.19
N GLU A 227 -7.54 -34.89 -0.46
CA GLU A 227 -8.70 -35.57 -1.02
C GLU A 227 -9.24 -34.87 -2.28
N ARG A 228 -8.99 -35.47 -3.46
CA ARG A 228 -9.52 -35.11 -4.80
C ARG A 228 -9.34 -33.62 -5.23
N PRO A 229 -9.25 -33.32 -6.54
CA PRO A 229 -9.19 -31.93 -6.98
C PRO A 229 -10.39 -31.15 -6.42
N ALA A 230 -10.11 -30.01 -5.77
CA ALA A 230 -11.12 -29.14 -5.19
C ALA A 230 -12.30 -28.97 -6.16
N ASN A 231 -13.48 -29.42 -5.73
CA ASN A 231 -14.69 -29.31 -6.51
C ASN A 231 -14.86 -27.84 -6.93
N VAL A 232 -15.04 -27.60 -8.22
CA VAL A 232 -15.26 -26.27 -8.81
C VAL A 232 -16.29 -25.46 -8.00
N ARG A 233 -17.29 -26.13 -7.42
CA ARG A 233 -18.28 -25.55 -6.50
C ARG A 233 -17.68 -24.84 -5.28
N VAL A 234 -16.64 -25.38 -4.65
CA VAL A 234 -15.98 -24.76 -3.48
C VAL A 234 -15.30 -23.45 -3.88
N ARG A 235 -14.63 -23.45 -5.05
CA ARG A 235 -13.99 -22.24 -5.58
C ARG A 235 -14.99 -21.14 -5.88
N PHE A 236 -16.09 -21.48 -6.55
CA PHE A 236 -17.17 -20.52 -6.84
C PHE A 236 -17.81 -19.98 -5.56
N ARG A 237 -18.01 -20.83 -4.54
CA ARG A 237 -18.56 -20.37 -3.25
C ARG A 237 -17.68 -19.33 -2.57
N GLY A 238 -16.36 -19.57 -2.51
CA GLY A 238 -15.42 -18.62 -1.90
C GLY A 238 -15.42 -17.28 -2.63
N LEU A 239 -15.42 -17.30 -3.97
CA LEU A 239 -15.51 -16.10 -4.80
C LEU A 239 -16.85 -15.36 -4.58
N ALA A 240 -17.98 -16.08 -4.56
CA ALA A 240 -19.30 -15.49 -4.36
C ALA A 240 -19.43 -14.80 -2.99
N ILE A 241 -18.89 -15.41 -1.92
CA ILE A 241 -18.90 -14.81 -0.58
C ILE A 241 -18.03 -13.54 -0.54
N TRP A 242 -16.83 -13.60 -1.13
CA TRP A 242 -15.95 -12.44 -1.21
C TRP A 242 -16.59 -11.30 -2.02
N ALA A 243 -17.14 -11.61 -3.20
CA ALA A 243 -17.83 -10.65 -4.05
C ALA A 243 -19.07 -10.05 -3.37
N GLY A 244 -19.84 -10.88 -2.63
CA GLY A 244 -20.97 -10.43 -1.83
C GLY A 244 -20.57 -9.44 -0.74
N GLY A 245 -19.46 -9.69 -0.03
CA GLY A 245 -18.90 -8.75 0.94
C GLY A 245 -18.48 -7.42 0.32
N ALA A 246 -17.82 -7.47 -0.83
CA ALA A 246 -17.41 -6.27 -1.56
C ALA A 246 -18.61 -5.46 -2.06
N ALA A 247 -19.59 -6.13 -2.69
CA ALA A 247 -20.80 -5.50 -3.20
C ALA A 247 -21.64 -4.87 -2.08
N LEU A 248 -21.79 -5.56 -0.94
CA LEU A 248 -22.53 -5.04 0.21
C LEU A 248 -21.86 -3.78 0.78
N ALA A 249 -20.55 -3.82 1.02
CA ALA A 249 -19.83 -2.67 1.55
C ALA A 249 -19.85 -1.49 0.57
N PHE A 250 -19.57 -1.74 -0.71
CA PHE A 250 -19.62 -0.71 -1.76
C PHE A 250 -21.03 -0.11 -1.89
N GLY A 251 -22.03 -0.96 -2.05
CA GLY A 251 -23.44 -0.59 -2.23
C GLY A 251 -24.02 0.17 -1.04
N SER A 252 -23.64 -0.20 0.19
CA SER A 252 -24.12 0.49 1.40
C SER A 252 -23.71 1.97 1.44
N VAL A 253 -22.47 2.28 1.05
CA VAL A 253 -21.99 3.67 0.98
C VAL A 253 -22.62 4.39 -0.22
N LEU A 254 -22.78 3.71 -1.36
CA LEU A 254 -23.41 4.26 -2.56
C LEU A 254 -24.87 4.69 -2.29
N ALA A 255 -25.61 3.88 -1.52
CA ALA A 255 -27.00 4.14 -1.18
C ALA A 255 -27.21 5.44 -0.37
N LEU A 256 -26.16 5.95 0.29
CA LEU A 256 -26.21 7.22 1.03
C LEU A 256 -26.16 8.45 0.11
N PHE A 257 -25.83 8.30 -1.17
CA PHE A 257 -25.62 9.41 -2.11
C PHE A 257 -26.39 9.20 -3.42
N PRO A 258 -27.73 9.40 -3.42
CA PRO A 258 -28.53 9.25 -4.63
C PRO A 258 -28.16 10.25 -5.74
N ALA A 259 -27.56 11.39 -5.40
CA ALA A 259 -27.05 12.38 -6.36
C ALA A 259 -25.76 11.93 -7.08
N MET A 260 -25.12 10.85 -6.63
CA MET A 260 -23.89 10.35 -7.23
C MET A 260 -24.21 9.56 -8.50
N THR A 261 -23.93 10.14 -9.67
CA THR A 261 -24.14 9.48 -10.96
C THR A 261 -22.90 8.72 -11.43
N THR A 262 -23.12 7.66 -12.21
CA THR A 262 -22.02 6.94 -12.87
C THR A 262 -21.25 7.84 -13.83
N GLU A 263 -21.93 8.75 -14.51
CA GLU A 263 -21.33 9.72 -15.42
C GLU A 263 -20.34 10.63 -14.68
N LEU A 264 -20.70 11.15 -13.50
CA LEU A 264 -19.85 12.00 -12.68
C LEU A 264 -18.56 11.27 -12.23
N LEU A 265 -18.67 9.98 -11.90
CA LEU A 265 -17.55 9.17 -11.44
C LEU A 265 -16.71 8.55 -12.57
N TRP A 266 -17.26 8.39 -13.76
CA TRP A 266 -16.62 7.65 -14.86
C TRP A 266 -16.11 8.57 -15.97
N SER A 267 -16.94 9.51 -16.42
CA SER A 267 -16.64 10.35 -17.57
C SER A 267 -15.32 11.14 -17.42
N PRO A 268 -15.03 11.80 -16.28
CA PRO A 268 -13.80 12.56 -16.09
C PRO A 268 -12.49 11.74 -16.11
N HIS A 269 -12.58 10.40 -16.13
CA HIS A 269 -11.41 9.52 -16.12
C HIS A 269 -11.24 8.73 -17.42
N PHE A 270 -12.35 8.40 -18.10
CA PHE A 270 -12.32 7.43 -19.20
C PHE A 270 -12.89 7.93 -20.52
N SER A 271 -13.51 9.11 -20.54
CA SER A 271 -14.15 9.64 -21.75
C SER A 271 -13.12 9.95 -22.86
N PRO A 272 -13.53 9.93 -24.14
CA PRO A 272 -12.69 10.39 -25.24
C PRO A 272 -12.19 11.83 -25.05
N GLU A 273 -13.03 12.72 -24.52
CA GLU A 273 -12.71 14.13 -24.23
C GLU A 273 -11.60 14.24 -23.19
N THR A 274 -11.61 13.36 -22.18
CA THR A 274 -10.52 13.28 -21.19
C THR A 274 -9.22 12.89 -21.87
N ARG A 275 -9.24 11.94 -22.80
CA ARG A 275 -8.03 11.52 -23.51
C ARG A 275 -7.48 12.63 -24.41
N THR A 276 -8.35 13.37 -25.09
CA THR A 276 -7.93 14.49 -25.95
C THR A 276 -7.41 15.66 -25.12
N ALA A 277 -8.11 16.05 -24.04
CA ALA A 277 -7.71 17.13 -23.14
C ALA A 277 -6.37 16.89 -22.42
N PHE A 278 -5.95 15.63 -22.29
CA PHE A 278 -4.70 15.22 -21.66
C PHE A 278 -3.75 14.48 -22.61
N ALA A 279 -3.92 14.65 -23.93
CA ALA A 279 -3.04 14.02 -24.92
C ALA A 279 -1.55 14.41 -24.73
N SER A 280 -1.30 15.67 -24.36
CA SER A 280 0.03 16.23 -24.06
C SER A 280 0.50 16.04 -22.62
N ALA A 281 -0.36 15.50 -21.75
CA ALA A 281 -0.03 15.36 -20.35
C ALA A 281 0.99 14.24 -20.10
N PRO A 282 1.64 14.22 -18.92
CA PRO A 282 2.60 13.17 -18.56
C PRO A 282 2.01 11.78 -18.80
N GLY A 283 2.69 10.97 -19.59
CA GLY A 283 2.30 9.60 -19.92
C GLY A 283 3.40 8.60 -19.56
N PRO A 284 3.68 7.58 -20.40
CA PRO A 284 4.69 6.55 -20.12
C PRO A 284 6.08 7.08 -19.76
N ARG A 285 6.50 8.23 -20.31
CA ARG A 285 7.79 8.85 -19.97
C ARG A 285 7.89 9.25 -18.49
N ALA A 286 6.82 9.78 -17.91
CA ALA A 286 6.81 10.14 -16.49
C ALA A 286 6.78 8.90 -15.59
N LEU A 287 6.02 7.88 -15.99
CA LEU A 287 6.06 6.55 -15.37
C LEU A 287 7.49 5.99 -15.35
N HIS A 288 8.18 6.02 -16.49
CA HIS A 288 9.57 5.54 -16.60
C HIS A 288 10.54 6.40 -15.80
N ALA A 289 10.38 7.72 -15.78
CA ALA A 289 11.20 8.61 -14.95
C ALA A 289 11.06 8.27 -13.45
N MET A 290 9.85 7.95 -12.99
CA MET A 290 9.62 7.52 -11.59
C MET A 290 10.23 6.14 -11.31
N LEU A 291 10.13 5.18 -12.24
CA LEU A 291 10.83 3.90 -12.11
C LEU A 291 12.34 4.07 -12.08
N LEU A 292 12.89 4.99 -12.87
CA LEU A 292 14.31 5.32 -12.88
C LEU A 292 14.75 6.01 -11.59
N ALA A 293 13.89 6.79 -10.92
CA ALA A 293 14.19 7.36 -9.60
C ALA A 293 14.49 6.28 -8.56
N ASP A 294 13.91 5.09 -8.73
CA ASP A 294 14.05 3.90 -7.89
C ASP A 294 14.65 2.69 -8.67
N TRP A 295 15.57 2.95 -9.61
CA TRP A 295 16.19 1.94 -10.46
C TRP A 295 16.87 0.80 -9.68
N ASP A 296 17.35 1.06 -8.47
CA ASP A 296 17.96 0.09 -7.56
C ASP A 296 16.93 -0.94 -7.05
N LEU A 297 15.67 -0.53 -6.79
CA LEU A 297 14.58 -1.48 -6.49
C LEU A 297 14.20 -2.31 -7.72
N VAL A 298 14.27 -1.71 -8.92
CA VAL A 298 14.06 -2.42 -10.19
C VAL A 298 15.17 -3.46 -10.41
N LEU A 299 16.43 -3.11 -10.16
CA LEU A 299 17.57 -4.01 -10.25
C LEU A 299 17.45 -5.17 -9.26
N LEU A 300 17.10 -4.88 -7.99
CA LEU A 300 16.81 -5.89 -6.98
C LEU A 300 15.68 -6.83 -7.43
N THR A 301 14.63 -6.30 -8.01
CA THR A 301 13.51 -7.11 -8.54
C THR A 301 13.97 -8.03 -9.67
N ALA A 302 14.71 -7.50 -10.66
CA ALA A 302 15.24 -8.29 -11.77
C ALA A 302 16.19 -9.41 -11.29
N GLY A 303 17.09 -9.09 -10.36
CA GLY A 303 18.01 -10.06 -9.75
C GLY A 303 17.29 -11.22 -9.04
N GLY A 304 16.20 -10.93 -8.33
CA GLY A 304 15.38 -11.96 -7.68
C GLY A 304 14.69 -12.90 -8.65
N LEU A 305 14.12 -12.35 -9.72
CA LEU A 305 13.48 -13.15 -10.77
C LEU A 305 14.50 -14.05 -11.48
N MET A 306 15.70 -13.54 -11.77
CA MET A 306 16.80 -14.32 -12.33
C MET A 306 17.23 -15.45 -11.38
N LEU A 307 17.43 -15.15 -10.09
CA LEU A 307 17.82 -16.13 -9.07
C LEU A 307 16.77 -17.25 -8.92
N ALA A 308 15.48 -16.88 -8.85
CA ALA A 308 14.38 -17.83 -8.79
C ALA A 308 14.34 -18.74 -10.03
N GLY A 309 14.60 -18.18 -11.22
CA GLY A 309 14.72 -18.94 -12.46
C GLY A 309 15.89 -19.93 -12.46
N CYS A 310 17.08 -19.50 -12.01
CA CYS A 310 18.27 -20.33 -11.91
C CYS A 310 18.09 -21.51 -10.94
N ARG A 311 17.50 -21.29 -9.76
CA ARG A 311 17.24 -22.38 -8.78
C ARG A 311 16.26 -23.41 -9.33
N LYS A 312 15.25 -22.99 -10.11
CA LYS A 312 14.29 -23.92 -10.73
C LYS A 312 14.99 -24.86 -11.72
N ARG A 313 15.92 -24.35 -12.52
CA ARG A 313 16.72 -25.15 -13.47
C ARG A 313 17.67 -26.11 -12.76
N ALA A 314 18.34 -25.68 -11.69
CA ALA A 314 19.27 -26.53 -10.94
C ALA A 314 18.57 -27.77 -10.33
N LYS A 315 17.32 -27.63 -9.88
CA LYS A 315 16.52 -28.75 -9.35
C LYS A 315 15.93 -29.66 -10.44
N SER A 316 15.82 -29.19 -11.68
CA SER A 316 15.22 -29.96 -12.77
C SER A 316 16.21 -30.83 -13.55
N ILE A 317 17.52 -30.71 -13.30
CA ILE A 317 18.52 -31.62 -13.89
C ILE A 317 18.42 -32.95 -13.12
N PRO A 318 17.88 -34.01 -13.73
CA PRO A 318 17.69 -35.27 -13.02
C PRO A 318 19.05 -35.91 -12.77
N ASN A 319 19.27 -36.40 -11.55
CA ASN A 319 20.49 -37.11 -11.14
C ASN A 319 20.80 -38.36 -12.00
N SER A 320 19.89 -38.77 -12.89
CA SER A 320 20.08 -39.86 -13.84
C SER A 320 21.11 -39.57 -14.95
N ALA A 321 21.55 -38.31 -15.13
CA ALA A 321 22.60 -37.97 -16.08
C ALA A 321 24.03 -38.10 -15.51
N VAL A 322 24.17 -38.35 -14.20
CA VAL A 322 25.44 -38.83 -13.63
C VAL A 322 25.45 -40.35 -13.76
N GLY A 323 25.52 -40.79 -15.03
CA GLY A 323 25.63 -42.19 -15.40
C GLY A 323 26.88 -42.80 -14.78
N GLY A 324 26.70 -43.96 -14.15
CA GLY A 324 27.75 -44.76 -13.57
C GLY A 324 28.85 -45.05 -14.57
N ALA A 325 30.06 -44.54 -14.30
CA ALA A 325 31.24 -45.32 -14.54
C ALA A 325 31.19 -46.50 -13.57
N HIS A 326 30.74 -47.65 -14.04
CA HIS A 326 31.03 -48.92 -13.37
C HIS A 326 32.55 -48.98 -13.17
N PRO A 327 33.06 -49.23 -11.94
CA PRO A 327 34.46 -49.57 -11.78
C PRO A 327 34.73 -50.84 -12.60
N PRO A 328 35.85 -50.94 -13.34
CA PRO A 328 36.18 -52.14 -14.10
C PRO A 328 36.28 -53.32 -13.14
N ALA A 329 35.51 -54.36 -13.44
CA ALA A 329 35.59 -55.64 -12.76
C ALA A 329 36.97 -56.26 -13.06
N GLY A 330 37.79 -56.46 -12.04
CA GLY A 330 38.99 -57.28 -12.15
C GLY A 330 40.08 -56.94 -11.14
N VAL A 331 39.96 -57.43 -9.91
CA VAL A 331 41.06 -58.11 -9.19
C VAL A 331 40.42 -59.12 -8.24
N ALA A 332 40.48 -60.40 -8.60
CA ALA A 332 40.34 -61.51 -7.68
C ALA A 332 41.61 -61.60 -6.81
N GLY A 333 41.46 -61.75 -5.50
CA GLY A 333 42.59 -61.86 -4.58
C GLY A 333 42.19 -62.54 -3.27
N CYS A 334 42.46 -63.85 -3.23
CA CYS A 334 42.54 -64.81 -2.13
C CYS A 334 42.10 -64.41 -0.70
N ALA A 335 41.21 -65.27 -0.19
CA ALA A 335 41.08 -65.59 1.22
C ALA A 335 42.39 -66.16 1.79
N LEU A 336 42.69 -65.82 3.04
CA LEU A 336 43.36 -66.71 3.98
C LEU A 336 42.90 -66.35 5.40
N ALA A 337 42.25 -67.32 6.03
CA ALA A 337 41.92 -67.33 7.44
C ALA A 337 43.19 -67.58 8.27
N SER A 338 43.33 -66.88 9.39
CA SER A 338 44.03 -67.43 10.55
C SER A 338 43.45 -66.86 11.84
N SER A 339 43.30 -67.78 12.77
CA SER A 339 42.70 -67.68 14.09
C SER A 339 43.68 -67.18 15.15
N SER A 340 43.20 -66.36 16.07
CA SER A 340 43.56 -66.27 17.50
C SER A 340 42.70 -65.11 18.05
N GLY A 341 41.85 -65.26 19.05
CA GLY A 341 42.08 -65.89 20.34
C GLY A 341 42.35 -64.76 21.32
N GLU A 342 41.36 -64.34 22.11
CA GLU A 342 41.57 -63.93 23.51
C GLU A 342 40.25 -63.58 24.22
N HIS A 343 40.03 -64.32 25.30
CA HIS A 343 39.05 -64.05 26.34
C HIS A 343 39.53 -62.87 27.20
N ALA A 344 38.68 -61.86 27.38
CA ALA A 344 38.85 -60.87 28.45
C ALA A 344 37.61 -60.83 29.34
N HIS A 345 37.81 -61.32 30.56
CA HIS A 345 36.97 -61.11 31.73
C HIS A 345 36.70 -59.62 31.95
N VAL A 346 35.44 -59.23 32.08
CA VAL A 346 35.06 -57.94 32.68
C VAL A 346 34.40 -58.19 34.03
N VAL A 347 35.11 -57.72 35.04
CA VAL A 347 34.78 -57.70 36.47
C VAL A 347 33.51 -56.88 36.70
N LYS A 348 32.56 -57.45 37.44
CA LYS A 348 31.44 -56.72 38.04
C LYS A 348 31.96 -56.01 39.30
N THR A 349 31.94 -54.68 39.30
CA THR A 349 32.02 -53.88 40.53
C THR A 349 30.60 -53.51 40.98
N PRO A 350 30.30 -53.56 42.29
CA PRO A 350 29.08 -52.99 42.87
C PRO A 350 29.33 -51.52 43.24
N TYR A 351 28.23 -50.75 43.32
CA TYR A 351 28.15 -49.31 43.61
C TYR A 351 28.39 -48.38 42.40
N ASP A 352 27.28 -47.93 41.81
CA ASP A 352 27.00 -46.49 41.80
C ASP A 352 25.52 -46.18 41.58
N PHE A 353 25.02 -45.37 42.50
CA PHE A 353 23.63 -44.96 42.68
C PHE A 353 23.34 -43.79 41.74
N VAL A 354 22.73 -44.05 40.58
CA VAL A 354 22.32 -42.98 39.65
C VAL A 354 20.87 -42.55 39.95
N PRO A 355 20.62 -41.28 40.31
CA PRO A 355 19.27 -40.82 40.60
C PRO A 355 18.42 -40.75 39.33
N ARG A 356 17.22 -41.36 39.41
CA ARG A 356 16.13 -41.16 38.45
C ARG A 356 15.69 -39.71 38.49
N GLY A 357 16.06 -38.91 37.48
CA GLY A 357 15.61 -37.52 37.35
C GLY A 357 15.64 -37.05 35.91
N PHE A 358 14.44 -36.81 35.35
CA PHE A 358 14.18 -36.08 34.11
C PHE A 358 14.92 -36.54 32.85
N SER A 359 14.34 -37.55 32.20
CA SER A 359 14.43 -37.72 30.75
C SER A 359 13.83 -36.47 30.07
N ALA A 360 14.68 -35.50 29.76
CA ALA A 360 14.40 -34.46 28.78
C ALA A 360 14.25 -35.16 27.43
N ARG A 361 13.04 -35.64 27.16
CA ARG A 361 12.62 -36.12 25.85
C ARG A 361 12.64 -34.90 24.95
N ALA A 362 13.82 -34.60 24.39
CA ALA A 362 13.98 -33.69 23.27
C ALA A 362 13.01 -34.21 22.20
N ARG A 363 11.82 -33.62 22.14
CA ARG A 363 10.94 -33.76 20.99
C ARG A 363 11.78 -33.24 19.84
N LYS A 364 12.40 -34.16 19.10
CA LYS A 364 12.63 -33.97 17.67
C LYS A 364 11.24 -33.63 17.15
N THR A 365 10.97 -32.33 17.07
CA THR A 365 9.94 -31.77 16.21
C THR A 365 10.32 -32.33 14.85
N ALA A 366 9.70 -33.45 14.48
CA ALA A 366 9.77 -33.94 13.12
C ALA A 366 9.46 -32.71 12.26
N PRO A 367 10.36 -32.31 11.35
CA PRO A 367 10.06 -31.18 10.47
C PRO A 367 8.74 -31.53 9.81
N GLU A 368 7.69 -30.78 10.15
CA GLU A 368 6.37 -30.97 9.57
C GLU A 368 6.60 -31.07 8.07
N GLY A 369 6.30 -32.24 7.50
CA GLY A 369 6.57 -32.60 6.11
C GLY A 369 5.70 -31.83 5.11
N GLY A 370 5.45 -30.55 5.39
CA GLY A 370 4.90 -29.60 4.45
C GLY A 370 5.91 -29.44 3.33
N CYS A 371 5.54 -29.94 2.15
CA CYS A 371 6.22 -29.70 0.88
C CYS A 371 6.64 -28.22 0.84
N ALA A 372 7.93 -27.96 1.03
CA ALA A 372 8.43 -26.59 1.12
C ALA A 372 7.96 -25.85 -0.13
N PRO A 373 7.14 -24.80 0.00
CA PRO A 373 6.57 -24.13 -1.16
C PRO A 373 7.70 -23.73 -2.10
N HIS A 374 7.55 -24.05 -3.39
CA HIS A 374 8.56 -23.69 -4.37
C HIS A 374 8.80 -22.18 -4.29
N ALA A 375 10.05 -21.78 -4.02
CA ALA A 375 10.46 -20.38 -3.86
C ALA A 375 9.92 -19.46 -4.98
N ALA A 376 9.79 -19.97 -6.20
CA ALA A 376 9.21 -19.24 -7.33
C ALA A 376 7.75 -18.79 -7.12
N SER A 377 6.94 -19.54 -6.37
CA SER A 377 5.53 -19.20 -6.10
C SER A 377 5.36 -18.02 -5.15
N GLU A 378 6.41 -17.66 -4.39
CA GLU A 378 6.41 -16.53 -3.47
C GLU A 378 6.43 -15.20 -4.23
N PHE A 379 7.10 -15.16 -5.39
CA PHE A 379 7.24 -13.97 -6.24
C PHE A 379 5.99 -13.65 -7.07
N ILE A 380 5.10 -14.62 -7.29
CA ILE A 380 3.95 -14.45 -8.20
C ILE A 380 3.06 -13.27 -7.79
N PRO A 381 2.64 -13.12 -6.52
CA PRO A 381 1.68 -12.06 -6.17
C PRO A 381 2.20 -10.64 -6.33
N PRO A 382 3.39 -10.26 -5.81
CA PRO A 382 3.90 -8.93 -6.10
C PRO A 382 4.26 -8.73 -7.57
N LEU A 383 4.63 -9.79 -8.32
CA LEU A 383 4.85 -9.69 -9.76
C LEU A 383 3.55 -9.41 -10.52
N LEU A 384 2.46 -10.11 -10.20
CA LEU A 384 1.13 -9.85 -10.76
C LEU A 384 0.72 -8.40 -10.50
N LEU A 385 0.92 -7.92 -9.27
CA LEU A 385 0.64 -6.53 -8.91
C LEU A 385 1.47 -5.54 -9.74
N LEU A 386 2.78 -5.77 -9.86
CA LEU A 386 3.67 -4.93 -10.64
C LEU A 386 3.28 -4.89 -12.11
N VAL A 387 3.03 -6.05 -12.72
CA VAL A 387 2.70 -6.16 -14.15
C VAL A 387 1.34 -5.52 -14.44
N THR A 388 0.33 -5.77 -13.61
CA THR A 388 -1.00 -5.16 -13.78
C THR A 388 -0.95 -3.65 -13.59
N ALA A 389 -0.29 -3.15 -12.55
CA ALA A 389 -0.14 -1.73 -12.32
C ALA A 389 0.65 -1.05 -13.45
N TYR A 390 1.78 -1.63 -13.86
CA TYR A 390 2.60 -1.10 -14.96
C TYR A 390 1.81 -1.05 -16.27
N GLY A 391 1.13 -2.13 -16.64
CA GLY A 391 0.30 -2.19 -17.84
C GLY A 391 -0.83 -1.16 -17.85
N ALA A 392 -1.51 -0.97 -16.71
CA ALA A 392 -2.54 0.06 -16.58
C ALA A 392 -1.97 1.49 -16.74
N HIS A 393 -0.81 1.76 -16.15
CA HIS A 393 -0.16 3.08 -16.22
C HIS A 393 0.51 3.38 -17.56
N LEU A 394 0.75 2.38 -18.42
CA LEU A 394 1.13 2.61 -19.81
C LEU A 394 -0.02 3.21 -20.62
N TRP A 395 -1.27 2.88 -20.26
CA TRP A 395 -2.47 3.35 -20.94
C TRP A 395 -3.05 4.63 -20.32
N GLN A 396 -2.97 4.76 -18.99
CA GLN A 396 -3.59 5.84 -18.26
C GLN A 396 -2.90 7.19 -18.52
N ARG A 397 -3.69 8.21 -18.86
CA ARG A 397 -3.25 9.61 -18.95
C ARG A 397 -4.24 10.52 -18.23
N PRO A 398 -3.78 11.56 -17.51
CA PRO A 398 -2.39 11.81 -17.12
C PRO A 398 -1.87 10.83 -16.06
N PHE A 399 -0.56 10.57 -16.05
CA PHE A 399 0.13 9.90 -14.96
C PHE A 399 0.49 10.91 -13.88
N TRP A 400 -0.16 10.82 -12.73
CA TRP A 400 0.15 11.63 -11.55
C TRP A 400 1.23 10.97 -10.72
N GLY A 401 2.13 11.75 -10.10
CA GLY A 401 3.24 11.23 -9.29
C GLY A 401 2.77 10.29 -8.17
N TYR A 402 1.60 10.56 -7.59
CA TYR A 402 1.02 9.74 -6.55
C TYR A 402 0.66 8.32 -7.03
N TYR A 403 0.40 8.09 -8.33
CA TYR A 403 0.20 6.73 -8.85
C TYR A 403 1.44 5.83 -8.73
N TYR A 404 2.60 6.40 -8.45
CA TYR A 404 3.81 5.63 -8.20
C TYR A 404 3.66 4.63 -7.04
N LEU A 405 2.75 4.87 -6.07
CA LEU A 405 2.47 3.91 -5.01
C LEU A 405 2.12 2.51 -5.54
N HIS A 406 1.40 2.44 -6.66
CA HIS A 406 1.01 1.17 -7.29
C HIS A 406 2.21 0.33 -7.76
N LEU A 407 3.37 0.97 -7.96
CA LEU A 407 4.64 0.33 -8.35
C LEU A 407 5.58 0.19 -7.16
N ALA A 408 5.66 1.20 -6.30
CA ALA A 408 6.54 1.23 -5.13
C ALA A 408 6.29 0.03 -4.21
N VAL A 409 5.03 -0.29 -3.92
CA VAL A 409 4.68 -1.40 -3.03
C VAL A 409 5.12 -2.76 -3.58
N PRO A 410 4.77 -3.19 -4.81
CA PRO A 410 5.25 -4.45 -5.33
C PRO A 410 6.77 -4.48 -5.56
N LEU A 411 7.41 -3.35 -5.92
CA LEU A 411 8.87 -3.26 -6.03
C LEU A 411 9.56 -3.46 -4.68
N ALA A 412 9.10 -2.77 -3.63
CA ALA A 412 9.61 -2.94 -2.27
C ALA A 412 9.43 -4.38 -1.78
N TRP A 413 8.29 -4.99 -2.10
CA TRP A 413 8.02 -6.38 -1.78
C TRP A 413 8.97 -7.33 -2.51
N LEU A 414 9.12 -7.20 -3.84
CA LEU A 414 10.01 -8.05 -4.64
C LEU A 414 11.47 -7.89 -4.22
N ALA A 415 11.92 -6.66 -3.99
CA ALA A 415 13.26 -6.38 -3.50
C ALA A 415 13.55 -7.12 -2.19
N ALA A 416 12.63 -7.08 -1.23
CA ALA A 416 12.78 -7.79 0.04
C ALA A 416 12.88 -9.32 -0.14
N LEU A 417 12.05 -9.89 -1.01
CA LEU A 417 12.11 -11.32 -1.35
C LEU A 417 13.43 -11.68 -2.05
N THR A 418 13.95 -10.80 -2.92
CA THR A 418 15.26 -11.01 -3.56
C THR A 418 16.37 -11.10 -2.52
N VAL A 419 16.45 -10.13 -1.60
CA VAL A 419 17.53 -10.07 -0.61
C VAL A 419 17.52 -11.30 0.30
N CYS A 420 16.34 -11.69 0.77
CA CYS A 420 16.20 -12.88 1.61
C CYS A 420 16.50 -14.17 0.85
N GLU A 421 16.08 -14.29 -0.41
CA GLU A 421 16.40 -15.45 -1.26
C GLU A 421 17.90 -15.54 -1.57
N LEU A 422 18.55 -14.40 -1.82
CA LEU A 422 19.98 -14.32 -2.07
C LEU A 422 20.78 -14.72 -0.83
N ALA A 423 20.38 -14.24 0.35
CA ALA A 423 20.99 -14.64 1.62
C ALA A 423 20.87 -16.15 1.88
N ARG A 424 19.68 -16.73 1.63
CA ARG A 424 19.48 -18.20 1.73
C ARG A 424 20.37 -18.94 0.75
N TRP A 425 20.40 -18.52 -0.50
CA TRP A 425 21.19 -19.19 -1.53
C TRP A 425 22.70 -19.14 -1.23
N VAL A 426 23.21 -18.01 -0.72
CA VAL A 426 24.61 -17.89 -0.26
C VAL A 426 24.88 -18.83 0.91
N ALA A 427 23.99 -18.89 1.90
CA ALA A 427 24.13 -19.77 3.06
C ALA A 427 24.11 -21.28 2.70
N GLU A 428 23.41 -21.65 1.62
CA GLU A 428 23.34 -23.03 1.13
C GLU A 428 24.60 -23.48 0.36
N GLN A 429 25.48 -22.54 -0.06
CA GLN A 429 26.65 -22.90 -0.87
C GLN A 429 27.73 -23.61 -0.04
N ARG A 430 28.17 -24.77 -0.52
CA ARG A 430 29.26 -25.54 0.09
C ARG A 430 30.62 -25.31 -0.56
N SER A 431 30.65 -24.83 -1.81
CA SER A 431 31.90 -24.65 -2.55
C SER A 431 32.43 -23.21 -2.40
N ARG A 432 33.73 -23.04 -2.22
CA ARG A 432 34.36 -21.71 -2.13
C ARG A 432 34.10 -20.85 -3.37
N ARG A 433 34.08 -21.45 -4.56
CA ARG A 433 33.82 -20.74 -5.83
C ARG A 433 32.39 -20.21 -5.90
N THR A 434 31.40 -21.02 -5.54
CA THR A 434 30.00 -20.59 -5.54
C THR A 434 29.67 -19.62 -4.41
N LEU A 435 30.35 -19.75 -3.25
CA LEU A 435 30.30 -18.75 -2.17
C LEU A 435 30.83 -17.39 -2.64
N LEU A 436 32.00 -17.35 -3.28
CA LEU A 436 32.56 -16.10 -3.81
C LEU A 436 31.67 -15.49 -4.88
N ALA A 437 31.18 -16.30 -5.82
CA ALA A 437 30.24 -15.83 -6.83
C ALA A 437 28.95 -15.29 -6.21
N GLY A 438 28.43 -15.95 -5.17
CA GLY A 438 27.21 -15.50 -4.52
C GLY A 438 27.38 -14.28 -3.62
N PHE A 439 28.52 -14.16 -2.96
CA PHE A 439 28.91 -12.94 -2.27
C PHE A 439 29.07 -11.78 -3.27
N ALA A 440 29.76 -11.99 -4.39
CA ALA A 440 29.90 -10.98 -5.44
C ALA A 440 28.55 -10.54 -6.00
N LEU A 441 27.61 -11.47 -6.22
CA LEU A 441 26.25 -11.16 -6.64
C LEU A 441 25.47 -10.36 -5.57
N ALA A 442 25.57 -10.77 -4.30
CA ALA A 442 24.95 -10.05 -3.18
C ALA A 442 25.48 -8.62 -3.07
N VAL A 443 26.79 -8.46 -3.18
CA VAL A 443 27.46 -7.17 -3.19
C VAL A 443 27.00 -6.33 -4.39
N ALA A 444 27.00 -6.88 -5.61
CA ALA A 444 26.59 -6.17 -6.82
C ALA A 444 25.13 -5.69 -6.78
N VAL A 445 24.25 -6.45 -6.11
CA VAL A 445 22.82 -6.15 -6.01
C VAL A 445 22.50 -5.22 -4.83
N LEU A 446 23.19 -5.36 -3.69
CA LEU A 446 22.93 -4.58 -2.46
C LEU A 446 23.69 -3.25 -2.41
N ILE A 447 24.91 -3.18 -2.95
CA ILE A 447 25.73 -1.95 -2.92
C ILE A 447 24.96 -0.75 -3.49
N PRO A 448 24.31 -0.84 -4.68
CA PRO A 448 23.57 0.31 -5.20
C PRO A 448 22.50 0.85 -4.25
N TRP A 449 21.77 -0.04 -3.59
CA TRP A 449 20.72 0.34 -2.64
C TRP A 449 21.32 1.01 -1.39
N VAL A 450 22.42 0.48 -0.85
CA VAL A 450 23.10 1.04 0.33
C VAL A 450 23.78 2.38 0.01
N VAL A 451 24.48 2.49 -1.12
CA VAL A 451 25.18 3.72 -1.55
C VAL A 451 24.19 4.87 -1.77
N ARG A 452 22.98 4.58 -2.24
CA ARG A 452 21.92 5.59 -2.44
C ARG A 452 21.11 5.89 -1.18
N LEU A 453 21.38 5.23 -0.05
CA LEU A 453 20.61 5.46 1.19
C LEU A 453 20.62 6.93 1.64
N PRO A 454 21.76 7.67 1.65
CA PRO A 454 21.76 9.09 2.00
C PRO A 454 20.90 9.94 1.06
N GLU A 455 20.99 9.67 -0.25
CA GLU A 455 20.19 10.37 -1.28
C GLU A 455 18.69 10.08 -1.09
N ARG A 456 18.31 8.83 -0.80
CA ARG A 456 16.91 8.44 -0.51
C ARG A 456 16.39 9.12 0.75
N MET A 457 17.19 9.18 1.81
CA MET A 457 16.83 9.86 3.05
C MET A 457 16.65 11.37 2.82
N GLU A 458 17.55 12.01 2.08
CA GLU A 458 17.43 13.44 1.77
C GLU A 458 16.24 13.72 0.84
N ARG A 459 15.97 12.86 -0.16
CA ARG A 459 14.74 12.92 -0.96
C ARG A 459 13.49 12.78 -0.10
N ALA A 460 13.42 11.75 0.74
CA ALA A 460 12.29 11.52 1.65
C ALA A 460 12.06 12.70 2.62
N ARG A 461 13.15 13.36 3.06
CA ARG A 461 13.11 14.59 3.85
C ARG A 461 12.61 15.78 3.03
N ASN A 462 13.10 15.95 1.81
CA ASN A 462 12.70 17.05 0.91
C ASN A 462 11.26 16.91 0.43
N ASP A 463 10.78 15.68 0.25
CA ASP A 463 9.39 15.32 -0.05
C ASP A 463 8.43 15.79 1.06
N LEU A 464 8.92 15.86 2.31
CA LEU A 464 8.19 16.35 3.47
C LEU A 464 8.41 17.84 3.74
N ARG A 465 9.29 18.53 2.99
CA ARG A 465 9.39 19.99 3.12
C ARG A 465 8.19 20.61 2.42
N THR A 466 7.35 21.27 3.20
CA THR A 466 6.43 22.26 2.63
C THR A 466 7.22 23.52 2.30
N TYR A 467 6.86 24.18 1.20
CA TYR A 467 7.33 25.54 0.95
C TYR A 467 6.62 26.47 1.93
N HIS A 468 7.10 26.53 3.17
CA HIS A 468 6.81 27.64 4.08
C HIS A 468 7.65 28.81 3.59
N SER A 469 7.02 29.73 2.87
CA SER A 469 7.62 31.02 2.59
C SER A 469 6.89 32.08 3.42
N ASP A 470 7.59 33.11 3.85
CA ASP A 470 6.98 34.28 4.47
C ASP A 470 5.82 34.82 3.61
N ALA A 471 5.97 34.75 2.28
CA ALA A 471 4.93 35.09 1.32
C ALA A 471 3.65 34.24 1.47
N ARG A 472 3.75 32.95 1.81
CA ARG A 472 2.58 32.10 2.04
C ARG A 472 1.85 32.47 3.34
N SER A 473 2.60 32.78 4.40
CA SER A 473 2.01 33.25 5.67
C SER A 473 1.31 34.60 5.48
N VAL A 474 1.90 35.51 4.69
CA VAL A 474 1.27 36.76 4.27
C VAL A 474 -0.01 36.49 3.48
N LEU A 475 0.00 35.54 2.53
CA LEU A 475 -1.19 35.16 1.78
C LEU A 475 -2.31 34.66 2.70
N VAL A 476 -2.01 33.75 3.63
CA VAL A 476 -3.00 33.23 4.61
C VAL A 476 -3.64 34.37 5.40
N GLU A 477 -2.85 35.34 5.85
CA GLU A 477 -3.35 36.49 6.60
C GLU A 477 -4.21 37.42 5.74
N ILE A 478 -3.82 37.67 4.48
CA ILE A 478 -4.62 38.44 3.52
C ILE A 478 -5.98 37.77 3.30
N LEU A 479 -6.02 36.44 3.11
CA LEU A 479 -7.27 35.69 2.92
C LEU A 479 -8.16 35.79 4.16
N ARG A 480 -7.59 35.63 5.36
CA ARG A 480 -8.32 35.77 6.62
C ARG A 480 -8.92 37.16 6.78
N LYS A 481 -8.14 38.20 6.48
CA LYS A 481 -8.54 39.61 6.63
C LYS A 481 -9.64 40.02 5.64
N HIS A 482 -9.61 39.52 4.41
CA HIS A 482 -10.43 40.07 3.31
C HIS A 482 -11.55 39.16 2.80
N SER A 483 -11.66 37.91 3.25
CA SER A 483 -12.64 36.96 2.73
C SER A 483 -14.09 37.21 3.14
N GLY A 484 -14.34 37.75 4.33
CA GLY A 484 -15.70 37.78 4.89
C GLY A 484 -16.22 36.36 5.07
N GLN A 485 -17.36 36.03 4.45
CA GLN A 485 -17.96 34.69 4.56
C GLN A 485 -17.31 33.66 3.63
N TRP A 486 -16.80 34.08 2.47
CA TRP A 486 -16.32 33.18 1.42
C TRP A 486 -15.03 33.70 0.79
N CYS A 487 -14.09 32.79 0.52
CA CYS A 487 -12.95 33.05 -0.36
C CYS A 487 -13.10 32.20 -1.62
N PHE A 488 -13.08 32.81 -2.80
CA PHE A 488 -12.89 32.01 -4.01
C PHE A 488 -11.40 31.72 -4.17
N SER A 489 -11.00 30.46 -4.23
CA SER A 489 -9.60 30.09 -4.46
C SER A 489 -9.47 28.93 -5.43
N SER A 490 -8.52 29.02 -6.36
CA SER A 490 -8.14 27.88 -7.19
C SER A 490 -7.38 26.79 -6.43
N HIS A 491 -7.00 27.06 -5.18
CA HIS A 491 -6.23 26.17 -4.32
C HIS A 491 -6.85 26.14 -2.92
N PRO A 492 -7.95 25.42 -2.71
CA PRO A 492 -8.74 25.51 -1.48
C PRO A 492 -7.98 25.14 -0.20
N GLY A 493 -6.84 24.44 -0.32
CA GLY A 493 -5.96 24.17 0.82
C GLY A 493 -5.46 25.43 1.51
N ILE A 494 -5.15 26.51 0.78
CA ILE A 494 -4.69 27.77 1.40
C ILE A 494 -5.85 28.48 2.13
N ALA A 495 -7.06 28.42 1.57
CA ALA A 495 -8.26 28.96 2.20
C ALA A 495 -8.61 28.17 3.47
N PHE A 496 -8.48 26.84 3.42
CA PHE A 496 -8.63 25.96 4.58
C PHE A 496 -7.67 26.35 5.72
N GLN A 497 -6.39 26.59 5.40
CA GLN A 497 -5.41 27.07 6.39
C GLN A 497 -5.73 28.46 6.94
N ALA A 498 -6.33 29.34 6.14
CA ALA A 498 -6.81 30.64 6.59
C ALA A 498 -8.05 30.54 7.51
N GLY A 499 -8.68 29.36 7.60
CA GLY A 499 -9.93 29.16 8.34
C GLY A 499 -11.13 29.73 7.59
N VAL A 500 -11.07 29.78 6.26
CA VAL A 500 -12.09 30.41 5.41
C VAL A 500 -12.62 29.39 4.41
N PRO A 501 -13.94 29.18 4.31
CA PRO A 501 -14.51 28.25 3.34
C PRO A 501 -14.44 28.82 1.92
N VAL A 502 -14.34 27.92 0.94
CA VAL A 502 -14.56 28.26 -0.47
C VAL A 502 -15.99 27.87 -0.88
N PRO A 503 -16.58 28.55 -1.89
CA PRO A 503 -17.85 28.12 -2.46
C PRO A 503 -17.89 26.62 -2.78
N PRO A 504 -18.93 25.87 -2.34
CA PRO A 504 -19.04 24.42 -2.55
C PRO A 504 -18.91 24.01 -4.01
N GLU A 505 -19.55 24.75 -4.91
CA GLU A 505 -19.50 24.48 -6.34
C GLU A 505 -18.09 24.66 -6.94
N ALA A 506 -17.22 25.44 -6.29
CA ALA A 506 -15.87 25.77 -6.73
C ALA A 506 -14.76 25.12 -5.89
N VAL A 507 -15.09 24.18 -4.99
CA VAL A 507 -14.07 23.57 -4.12
C VAL A 507 -13.07 22.71 -4.88
N VAL A 508 -13.52 21.95 -5.88
CA VAL A 508 -12.61 21.13 -6.71
C VAL A 508 -12.46 21.79 -8.08
N LEU A 509 -11.41 22.59 -8.23
CA LEU A 509 -10.98 23.18 -9.51
C LEU A 509 -9.77 22.42 -10.06
N SER A 510 -9.91 21.10 -10.17
CA SER A 510 -8.87 20.25 -10.73
C SER A 510 -8.63 20.57 -12.21
N GLN A 511 -7.41 20.28 -12.70
CA GLN A 511 -7.11 20.42 -14.12
C GLN A 511 -8.11 19.64 -15.00
N LYS A 512 -8.61 18.50 -14.52
CA LYS A 512 -9.61 17.71 -15.23
C LYS A 512 -10.90 18.48 -15.39
N ARG A 513 -11.43 19.03 -14.29
CA ARG A 513 -12.70 19.76 -14.31
C ARG A 513 -12.62 20.99 -15.20
N LEU A 514 -11.52 21.74 -15.13
CA LEU A 514 -11.32 22.94 -15.94
C LEU A 514 -11.14 22.62 -17.43
N ARG A 515 -10.27 21.65 -17.78
CA ARG A 515 -9.99 21.32 -19.20
C ARG A 515 -11.15 20.62 -19.90
N LEU A 516 -11.98 19.91 -19.17
CA LEU A 516 -13.20 19.29 -19.69
C LEU A 516 -14.37 20.27 -19.79
N GLY A 517 -14.19 21.53 -19.39
CA GLY A 517 -15.28 22.52 -19.40
C GLY A 517 -16.38 22.25 -18.38
N LEU A 518 -16.12 21.40 -17.37
CA LEU A 518 -17.04 21.08 -16.27
C LEU A 518 -17.11 22.18 -15.20
N PHE A 519 -16.28 23.22 -15.33
CA PHE A 519 -16.38 24.49 -14.62
C PHE A 519 -15.82 25.60 -15.54
N ALA A 520 -16.71 26.36 -16.16
CA ALA A 520 -16.40 27.36 -17.16
C ALA A 520 -16.52 28.80 -16.62
N ASN A 521 -16.26 29.80 -17.47
CA ASN A 521 -16.40 31.22 -17.12
C ASN A 521 -17.80 31.56 -16.58
N ARG A 522 -18.86 30.95 -17.13
CA ARG A 522 -20.24 31.18 -16.66
C ARG A 522 -20.43 30.71 -15.22
N ASP A 523 -19.87 29.55 -14.88
CA ASP A 523 -20.03 28.94 -13.55
C ASP A 523 -19.19 29.73 -12.53
N PHE A 524 -18.02 30.19 -12.96
CA PHE A 524 -17.19 31.10 -12.19
C PHE A 524 -17.91 32.42 -11.86
N ILE A 525 -18.45 33.11 -12.88
CA ILE A 525 -19.17 34.37 -12.69
C ILE A 525 -20.39 34.15 -11.79
N HIS A 526 -21.19 33.13 -12.08
CA HIS A 526 -22.37 32.79 -11.29
C HIS A 526 -22.02 32.51 -9.81
N CYS A 527 -20.92 31.81 -9.56
CA CYS A 527 -20.39 31.57 -8.21
C CYS A 527 -20.04 32.90 -7.51
N LEU A 528 -19.38 33.84 -8.20
CA LEU A 528 -19.04 35.15 -7.65
C LEU A 528 -20.26 36.04 -7.40
N GLU A 529 -21.28 35.98 -8.27
CA GLU A 529 -22.55 36.71 -8.12
C GLU A 529 -23.37 36.20 -6.93
N THR A 530 -23.42 34.88 -6.78
CA THR A 530 -24.26 34.20 -5.78
C THR A 530 -23.62 34.22 -4.40
N ARG A 531 -22.35 33.80 -4.30
CA ARG A 531 -21.65 33.65 -3.02
C ARG A 531 -20.95 34.93 -2.57
N LYS A 532 -20.70 35.87 -3.50
CA LYS A 532 -20.15 37.20 -3.19
C LYS A 532 -18.89 37.14 -2.30
N PRO A 533 -17.88 36.32 -2.64
CA PRO A 533 -16.69 36.16 -1.82
C PRO A 533 -15.98 37.51 -1.60
N GLY A 534 -15.46 37.76 -0.41
CA GLY A 534 -14.77 39.02 -0.12
C GLY A 534 -13.41 39.11 -0.84
N ILE A 535 -12.82 37.97 -1.16
CA ILE A 535 -11.56 37.86 -1.89
C ILE A 535 -11.59 36.70 -2.90
N VAL A 536 -10.91 36.92 -4.01
CA VAL A 536 -10.66 35.93 -5.06
C VAL A 536 -9.15 35.75 -5.21
N ALA A 537 -8.67 34.50 -5.13
CA ALA A 537 -7.25 34.16 -5.18
C ALA A 537 -6.95 33.06 -6.22
N PHE A 538 -6.16 33.40 -7.24
CA PHE A 538 -5.80 32.49 -8.34
C PHE A 538 -4.33 32.15 -8.33
N GLY A 539 -3.98 30.86 -8.35
CA GLY A 539 -2.63 30.48 -8.75
C GLY A 539 -2.45 30.61 -10.27
N GLY A 540 -1.28 31.07 -10.71
CA GLY A 540 -1.02 31.55 -12.08
C GLY A 540 -1.35 30.61 -13.26
N ALA A 541 -1.60 29.31 -13.05
CA ALA A 541 -2.00 28.38 -14.11
C ALA A 541 -3.52 28.34 -14.40
N ASN A 542 -4.35 28.93 -13.53
CA ASN A 542 -5.81 28.81 -13.58
C ASN A 542 -6.48 30.17 -13.89
N SER A 543 -6.13 30.79 -15.01
CA SER A 543 -6.83 32.00 -15.46
C SER A 543 -8.17 31.62 -16.10
N PHE A 544 -9.24 32.25 -15.63
CA PHE A 544 -10.48 32.29 -16.37
C PHE A 544 -10.33 33.20 -17.58
N GLY A 545 -11.07 32.92 -18.65
CA GLY A 545 -10.98 33.67 -19.90
C GLY A 545 -11.39 35.13 -19.75
N GLN A 546 -11.42 35.86 -20.88
CA GLN A 546 -11.80 37.28 -20.91
C GLN A 546 -13.12 37.61 -20.20
N PRO A 547 -14.19 36.78 -20.26
CA PRO A 547 -15.41 37.07 -19.51
C PRO A 547 -15.19 37.13 -17.99
N GLY A 548 -14.54 36.12 -17.41
CA GLY A 548 -14.25 36.10 -15.96
C GLY A 548 -13.30 37.23 -15.56
N ALA A 549 -12.29 37.53 -16.38
CA ALA A 549 -11.37 38.65 -16.14
C ALA A 549 -12.09 40.02 -16.19
N SER A 550 -13.07 40.19 -17.08
CA SER A 550 -13.86 41.42 -17.19
C SER A 550 -14.74 41.61 -15.96
N TYR A 551 -15.44 40.55 -15.53
CA TYR A 551 -16.25 40.57 -14.32
C TYR A 551 -15.41 40.91 -13.07
N LEU A 552 -14.21 40.34 -12.94
CA LEU A 552 -13.30 40.67 -11.85
C LEU A 552 -12.89 42.15 -11.85
N ARG A 553 -12.58 42.74 -13.02
CA ARG A 553 -12.23 44.17 -13.10
C ARG A 553 -13.36 45.09 -12.69
N GLU A 554 -14.60 44.70 -13.01
CA GLU A 554 -15.80 45.48 -12.69
C GLU A 554 -16.15 45.43 -11.20
N HIS A 555 -16.14 44.24 -10.59
CA HIS A 555 -16.66 44.04 -9.24
C HIS A 555 -15.60 43.86 -8.15
N TYR A 556 -14.35 43.65 -8.54
CA TYR A 556 -13.22 43.46 -7.63
C TYR A 556 -12.08 44.43 -7.97
N GLU A 557 -11.25 44.73 -6.99
CA GLU A 557 -10.03 45.53 -7.15
C GLU A 557 -8.80 44.63 -6.99
N PRO A 558 -7.78 44.77 -7.85
CA PRO A 558 -6.56 43.95 -7.75
C PRO A 558 -5.76 44.33 -6.51
N LEU A 559 -5.30 43.33 -5.74
CA LEU A 559 -4.38 43.50 -4.61
C LEU A 559 -2.93 43.15 -4.96
N GLY A 560 -2.67 42.70 -6.20
CA GLY A 560 -1.35 42.27 -6.66
C GLY A 560 -1.14 40.76 -6.56
N GLU A 561 0.12 40.33 -6.70
CA GLU A 561 0.53 38.93 -6.64
C GLU A 561 1.27 38.64 -5.33
N VAL A 562 0.85 37.61 -4.61
CA VAL A 562 1.48 37.16 -3.36
C VAL A 562 1.65 35.65 -3.39
N ALA A 563 2.88 35.16 -3.20
CA ALA A 563 3.21 33.73 -3.21
C ALA A 563 2.75 32.97 -4.48
N GLY A 564 2.77 33.64 -5.64
CA GLY A 564 2.28 33.05 -6.91
C GLY A 564 0.76 33.11 -7.09
N PHE A 565 0.05 33.82 -6.21
CA PHE A 565 -1.40 34.03 -6.29
C PHE A 565 -1.74 35.45 -6.69
N ILE A 566 -2.55 35.61 -7.74
CA ILE A 566 -3.16 36.87 -8.13
C ILE A 566 -4.40 37.08 -7.28
N LEU A 567 -4.43 38.19 -6.55
CA LEU A 567 -5.46 38.50 -5.56
C LEU A 567 -6.37 39.64 -6.03
N HIS A 568 -7.67 39.47 -5.84
CA HIS A 568 -8.67 40.50 -6.08
C HIS A 568 -9.61 40.62 -4.88
N ARG A 569 -9.76 41.82 -4.31
CA ARG A 569 -10.68 42.12 -3.21
C ARG A 569 -11.99 42.64 -3.75
N ARG A 570 -13.11 42.24 -3.15
CA ARG A 570 -14.43 42.73 -3.59
C ARG A 570 -14.56 44.22 -3.27
N ARG A 571 -15.05 45.01 -4.24
CA ARG A 571 -15.31 46.43 -4.02
C ARG A 571 -16.46 46.60 -3.01
N PRO A 572 -16.41 47.59 -2.11
CA PRO A 572 -17.56 47.93 -1.27
C PRO A 572 -18.72 48.37 -2.17
N LEU A 573 -19.94 47.92 -1.85
CA LEU A 573 -21.17 48.33 -2.54
C LEU A 573 -21.51 49.77 -2.25
#